data_AF-A0A5N6LRQ5-F1
#
_entry.id   AF-A0A5N6LRQ5-F1
#
_cell.length_a   1.000
_cell.length_b   1.000
_cell.length_c   1.000
_cell.angle_alpha   90.00
_cell.angle_beta   90.00
_cell.angle_gamma   90.00
#
_symmetry.space_group_name_H-M   'P 1'
#
loop_
_entity.id
_entity.type
_entity.pdbx_description
1 polymer ?
#
loop_
_entity_poly.entity_id
_entity_poly.type
_entity_poly.pdbx_seq_one_letter_code
_entity_poly.pdbx_strand_id
1 'polypeptide(L)'
;MVPPHLTPVFHLTSLLLLVVSSFVASSSTVPTKIGNGYRLLSLQESPDGGLVGHLKVNRKSNIYGPDIPHLQLYIKHETDDRLRVHITDLQNQRWEVPYNLLPRDHPPTPSQQPTGGSPITATEFSGHKLIFSYISNPFSFAVKRKSNGETLFNSSSDESAPFNSLVFKDQYIEISTSLPKDASLYGLGENSQPHGIKLYPNDPYTLWTTDQSAINLNMDLYGSHPVYMDLRNLGGQAFAHGVLLLNSNGMDVVYRGNSLTYKVIGGVLDFYFFAGDSPLAVVDQYTQLIGRPAAMPYWSLG
;
A
#
# COMPACT_ATOMS: atom_id res chain seq x y z
N MET A 1 -46.26 -42.85 68.18
CA MET A 1 -45.83 -44.17 67.71
C MET A 1 -46.91 -44.68 66.75
N VAL A 2 -46.52 -45.10 65.53
CA VAL A 2 -47.35 -45.55 64.36
C VAL A 2 -48.02 -44.39 63.57
N PRO A 3 -48.17 -44.40 62.21
CA PRO A 3 -47.42 -44.97 61.06
C PRO A 3 -47.13 -43.92 59.93
N PRO A 4 -46.57 -44.31 58.75
CA PRO A 4 -46.19 -43.42 57.64
C PRO A 4 -47.25 -43.32 56.54
N HIS A 5 -47.21 -42.27 55.70
CA HIS A 5 -47.97 -42.22 54.44
C HIS A 5 -47.18 -41.63 53.27
N LEU A 6 -47.40 -42.28 52.12
CA LEU A 6 -46.79 -42.13 50.82
C LEU A 6 -47.16 -40.82 50.09
N THR A 7 -46.21 -40.41 49.25
CA THR A 7 -46.19 -39.56 48.04
C THR A 7 -47.52 -39.32 47.28
N PRO A 8 -47.64 -38.23 46.48
CA PRO A 8 -47.21 -38.33 45.08
C PRO A 8 -46.46 -37.12 44.52
N VAL A 9 -45.62 -37.45 43.53
CA VAL A 9 -44.90 -36.56 42.62
C VAL A 9 -45.89 -35.85 41.69
N PHE A 10 -45.78 -34.54 41.56
CA PHE A 10 -46.33 -33.79 40.43
C PHE A 10 -45.20 -33.02 39.74
N HIS A 11 -44.87 -33.45 38.53
CA HIS A 11 -44.02 -32.71 37.60
C HIS A 11 -44.81 -31.50 37.08
N LEU A 12 -44.30 -30.30 37.33
CA LEU A 12 -44.76 -29.08 36.68
C LEU A 12 -43.61 -28.53 35.83
N THR A 13 -43.63 -28.87 34.54
CA THR A 13 -42.76 -28.30 33.52
C THR A 13 -43.20 -26.86 33.25
N SER A 14 -42.44 -25.89 33.77
CA SER A 14 -42.63 -24.47 33.44
C SER A 14 -41.89 -24.15 32.14
N LEU A 15 -42.64 -23.90 31.08
CA LEU A 15 -42.14 -23.46 29.77
C LEU A 15 -41.96 -21.93 29.81
N LEU A 16 -40.73 -21.47 30.04
CA LEU A 16 -40.38 -20.05 29.97
C LEU A 16 -40.12 -19.68 28.49
N LEU A 17 -41.08 -19.05 27.82
CA LEU A 17 -40.87 -18.45 26.51
C LEU A 17 -40.03 -17.16 26.65
N LEU A 18 -38.74 -17.28 26.36
CA LEU A 18 -37.82 -16.16 26.18
C LEU A 18 -37.99 -15.61 24.76
N VAL A 19 -38.78 -14.54 24.61
CA VAL A 19 -38.82 -13.74 23.38
C VAL A 19 -37.56 -12.87 23.37
N VAL A 20 -36.48 -13.40 22.78
CA VAL A 20 -35.29 -12.61 22.45
C VAL A 20 -35.62 -11.80 21.20
N SER A 21 -35.96 -10.53 21.39
CA SER A 21 -35.98 -9.56 20.29
C SER A 21 -34.54 -9.22 19.92
N SER A 22 -34.01 -9.93 18.93
CA SER A 22 -32.72 -9.61 18.31
C SER A 22 -32.86 -8.32 17.50
N PHE A 23 -32.67 -7.18 18.16
CA PHE A 23 -32.27 -5.96 17.47
C PHE A 23 -30.80 -6.10 17.07
N VAL A 24 -30.57 -6.67 15.89
CA VAL A 24 -29.29 -6.50 15.20
C VAL A 24 -29.30 -5.09 14.66
N ALA A 25 -28.77 -4.14 15.43
CA ALA A 25 -28.37 -2.86 14.89
C ALA A 25 -27.17 -3.12 13.96
N SER A 26 -27.45 -3.38 12.68
CA SER A 26 -26.45 -3.30 11.62
C SER A 26 -26.05 -1.84 11.48
N SER A 27 -25.14 -1.40 12.35
CA SER A 27 -24.41 -0.16 12.16
C SER A 27 -23.44 -0.38 11.00
N SER A 28 -23.94 -0.27 9.77
CA SER A 28 -23.10 0.03 8.62
C SER A 28 -22.65 1.48 8.79
N THR A 29 -21.65 1.70 9.63
CA THR A 29 -20.98 3.00 9.66
C THR A 29 -20.32 3.15 8.29
N VAL A 30 -20.87 4.05 7.46
CA VAL A 30 -20.19 4.47 6.24
C VAL A 30 -18.80 4.92 6.69
N PRO A 31 -17.71 4.31 6.18
CA PRO A 31 -16.37 4.72 6.55
C PRO A 31 -16.25 6.22 6.36
N THR A 32 -15.82 6.95 7.39
CA THR A 32 -15.65 8.39 7.28
C THR A 32 -14.56 8.66 6.24
N LYS A 33 -14.94 9.24 5.08
CA LYS A 33 -13.99 9.60 4.03
C LYS A 33 -13.05 10.66 4.57
N ILE A 34 -11.76 10.33 4.69
CA ILE A 34 -10.73 11.22 5.26
C ILE A 34 -10.39 12.35 4.30
N GLY A 35 -10.33 12.03 3.00
CA GLY A 35 -10.11 12.97 1.90
C GLY A 35 -11.00 12.66 0.70
N ASN A 36 -10.99 13.57 -0.28
CA ASN A 36 -11.86 13.50 -1.47
C ASN A 36 -11.12 13.14 -2.76
N GLY A 37 -9.88 12.64 -2.65
CA GLY A 37 -9.04 12.35 -3.80
C GLY A 37 -8.53 13.60 -4.52
N TYR A 38 -7.77 13.33 -5.58
CA TYR A 38 -7.21 14.32 -6.50
C TYR A 38 -7.81 14.14 -7.89
N ARG A 39 -7.56 15.06 -8.79
CA ARG A 39 -7.78 14.89 -10.24
C ARG A 39 -6.54 15.30 -11.01
N LEU A 40 -6.26 14.61 -12.11
CA LEU A 40 -5.20 14.94 -13.05
C LEU A 40 -5.65 16.06 -13.99
N LEU A 41 -4.94 17.19 -13.97
CA LEU A 41 -5.21 18.36 -14.81
C LEU A 41 -4.43 18.33 -16.12
N SER A 42 -3.19 17.86 -16.07
CA SER A 42 -2.31 17.75 -17.23
C SER A 42 -1.32 16.62 -17.04
N LEU A 43 -0.84 16.06 -18.15
CA LEU A 43 0.20 15.04 -18.22
C LEU A 43 1.02 15.30 -19.48
N GLN A 44 2.34 15.35 -19.34
CA GLN A 44 3.28 15.68 -20.42
C GLN A 44 4.52 14.78 -20.30
N GLU A 45 5.20 14.53 -21.42
CA GLU A 45 6.50 13.85 -21.40
C GLU A 45 7.57 14.78 -20.81
N SER A 46 8.47 14.23 -20.01
CA SER A 46 9.66 14.92 -19.54
C SER A 46 10.87 14.62 -20.45
N PRO A 47 11.87 15.51 -20.50
CA PRO A 47 13.05 15.33 -21.37
C PRO A 47 13.84 14.04 -21.14
N ASP A 48 13.70 13.43 -19.96
CA ASP A 48 14.36 12.18 -19.58
C ASP A 48 13.52 10.92 -19.90
N GLY A 49 12.46 11.06 -20.70
CA GLY A 49 11.60 9.97 -21.15
C GLY A 49 10.55 9.52 -20.13
N GLY A 50 10.38 10.25 -19.02
CA GLY A 50 9.30 10.06 -18.06
C GLY A 50 8.03 10.83 -18.44
N LEU A 51 7.04 10.76 -17.56
CA LEU A 51 5.82 11.58 -17.60
C LEU A 51 5.75 12.46 -16.35
N VAL A 52 5.35 13.71 -16.52
CA VAL A 52 5.08 14.66 -15.42
C VAL A 52 3.65 15.14 -15.51
N GLY A 53 2.92 15.04 -14.41
CA GLY A 53 1.51 15.41 -14.31
C GLY A 53 1.22 16.34 -13.15
N HIS A 54 0.16 17.12 -13.30
CA HIS A 54 -0.35 18.03 -12.27
C HIS A 54 -1.64 17.48 -11.66
N LEU A 55 -1.60 17.11 -10.39
CA LEU A 55 -2.78 16.71 -9.63
C LEU A 55 -3.32 17.89 -8.81
N LYS A 56 -4.64 18.03 -8.74
CA LYS A 56 -5.32 19.01 -7.89
C LYS A 56 -6.33 18.32 -6.98
N VAL A 57 -6.33 18.66 -5.69
CA VAL A 57 -7.31 18.12 -4.74
C VAL A 57 -8.75 18.42 -5.22
N ASN A 58 -9.64 17.42 -5.16
CA ASN A 58 -11.02 17.58 -5.61
C ASN A 58 -11.82 18.47 -4.67
N ARG A 59 -11.74 18.18 -3.37
CA ARG A 59 -12.36 18.94 -2.30
C ARG A 59 -11.51 18.85 -1.04
N LYS A 60 -11.19 20.00 -0.46
CA LYS A 60 -10.39 20.09 0.77
C LYS A 60 -11.16 19.53 1.99
N SER A 61 -10.41 18.92 2.88
CA SER A 61 -10.77 18.37 4.18
C SER A 61 -9.67 18.74 5.17
N ASN A 62 -10.02 18.96 6.44
CA ASN A 62 -9.07 19.27 7.51
C ASN A 62 -8.87 18.12 8.50
N ILE A 63 -9.50 16.96 8.28
CA ILE A 63 -9.27 15.76 9.10
C ILE A 63 -7.79 15.37 8.96
N TYR A 64 -7.08 15.22 10.08
CA TYR A 64 -5.62 14.98 10.13
C TYR A 64 -4.77 16.08 9.44
N GLY A 65 -5.30 17.30 9.36
CA GLY A 65 -4.61 18.47 8.78
C GLY A 65 -5.11 18.86 7.38
N PRO A 66 -4.62 20.01 6.87
CA PRO A 66 -5.04 20.52 5.57
C PRO A 66 -4.48 19.66 4.42
N ASP A 67 -5.29 19.44 3.39
CA ASP A 67 -4.82 18.81 2.14
C ASP A 67 -3.81 19.71 1.40
N ILE A 68 -2.80 19.09 0.80
CA ILE A 68 -1.90 19.76 -0.13
C ILE A 68 -2.66 20.05 -1.44
N PRO A 69 -2.85 21.31 -1.86
CA PRO A 69 -3.79 21.61 -2.94
C PRO A 69 -3.36 21.08 -4.32
N HIS A 70 -2.05 21.03 -4.56
CA HIS A 70 -1.45 20.72 -5.85
C HIS A 70 -0.28 19.76 -5.66
N LEU A 71 -0.33 18.62 -6.36
CA LEU A 71 0.77 17.64 -6.36
C LEU A 71 1.38 17.54 -7.74
N GLN A 72 2.68 17.25 -7.78
CA GLN A 72 3.37 16.76 -8.97
C GLN A 72 3.32 15.22 -8.95
N LEU A 73 2.93 14.63 -10.07
CA LEU A 73 3.06 13.21 -10.36
C LEU A 73 4.21 13.04 -11.35
N TYR A 74 5.13 12.13 -11.09
CA TYR A 74 6.20 11.76 -12.00
C TYR A 74 6.23 10.24 -12.17
N ILE A 75 6.27 9.78 -13.42
CA ILE A 75 6.32 8.35 -13.76
C ILE A 75 7.49 8.10 -14.69
N LYS A 76 8.30 7.09 -14.41
CA LYS A 76 9.38 6.68 -15.32
C LYS A 76 9.61 5.18 -15.27
N HIS A 77 9.71 4.56 -16.46
CA HIS A 77 10.32 3.24 -16.58
C HIS A 77 11.83 3.43 -16.51
N GLU A 78 12.41 3.21 -15.32
CA GLU A 78 13.85 3.41 -15.11
C GLU A 78 14.69 2.33 -15.80
N THR A 79 14.13 1.13 -15.90
CA THR A 79 14.69 -0.02 -16.61
C THR A 79 13.56 -0.80 -17.29
N ASP A 80 13.90 -1.87 -18.01
CA ASP A 80 12.89 -2.75 -18.63
C ASP A 80 11.93 -3.38 -17.61
N ASP A 81 12.37 -3.53 -16.38
CA ASP A 81 11.71 -4.26 -15.30
C ASP A 81 11.43 -3.44 -14.04
N ARG A 82 11.73 -2.14 -14.05
CA ARG A 82 11.48 -1.22 -12.93
C ARG A 82 10.72 0.02 -13.37
N LEU A 83 9.57 0.25 -12.73
CA LEU A 83 8.76 1.47 -12.89
C LEU A 83 8.80 2.26 -11.58
N ARG A 84 9.06 3.56 -11.68
CA ARG A 84 8.96 4.50 -10.56
C ARG A 84 7.71 5.37 -10.71
N VAL A 85 6.99 5.57 -9.61
CA VAL A 85 5.87 6.51 -9.49
C VAL A 85 6.12 7.39 -8.28
N HIS A 86 6.42 8.66 -8.52
CA HIS A 86 6.72 9.66 -7.50
C HIS A 86 5.60 10.70 -7.43
N ILE A 87 5.08 10.97 -6.24
CA ILE A 87 4.05 11.98 -5.98
C ILE A 87 4.53 12.88 -4.83
N THR A 88 4.65 14.18 -5.10
CA THR A 88 5.11 15.19 -4.14
C THR A 88 4.28 16.47 -4.23
N ASP A 89 4.47 17.40 -3.29
CA ASP A 89 3.88 18.74 -3.36
C ASP A 89 4.48 19.51 -4.57
N LEU A 90 3.62 20.10 -5.40
CA LEU A 90 4.04 20.84 -6.58
C LEU A 90 4.73 22.17 -6.23
N GLN A 91 4.39 22.76 -5.07
CA GLN A 91 4.78 24.12 -4.69
C GLN A 91 5.91 24.15 -3.67
N ASN A 92 6.00 23.12 -2.82
CA ASN A 92 6.97 23.09 -1.73
C ASN A 92 7.80 21.82 -1.77
N GLN A 93 9.10 21.94 -1.52
CA GLN A 93 9.94 20.77 -1.32
C GLN A 93 9.51 20.04 -0.03
N ARG A 94 9.36 18.72 -0.13
CA ARG A 94 9.08 17.84 1.01
C ARG A 94 10.31 17.00 1.36
N TRP A 95 10.28 16.42 2.55
CA TRP A 95 11.30 15.44 2.95
C TRP A 95 11.29 14.24 1.99
N GLU A 96 12.48 13.86 1.52
CA GLU A 96 12.75 12.64 0.78
C GLU A 96 13.98 11.97 1.38
N VAL A 97 14.08 10.65 1.26
CA VAL A 97 15.31 9.93 1.63
C VAL A 97 16.49 10.53 0.87
N PRO A 98 17.53 11.03 1.55
CA PRO A 98 18.60 11.78 0.89
C PRO A 98 19.29 10.99 -0.23
N TYR A 99 19.51 11.65 -1.37
CA TYR A 99 20.10 11.03 -2.56
C TYR A 99 21.59 10.65 -2.38
N ASN A 100 22.27 11.26 -1.41
CA ASN A 100 23.62 10.87 -1.03
C ASN A 100 23.66 9.60 -0.16
N LEU A 101 22.57 9.27 0.53
CA LEU A 101 22.44 8.02 1.29
C LEU A 101 21.96 6.88 0.39
N LEU A 102 21.02 7.16 -0.51
CA LEU A 102 20.54 6.21 -1.52
C LEU A 102 20.54 6.85 -2.92
N PRO A 103 21.65 6.70 -3.67
CA PRO A 103 21.78 7.24 -5.03
C PRO A 103 20.75 6.66 -6.00
N ARG A 104 20.06 7.55 -6.73
CA ARG A 104 19.01 7.23 -7.71
C ARG A 104 18.72 8.45 -8.58
N ASP A 105 17.98 8.27 -9.67
CA ASP A 105 17.58 9.36 -10.56
C ASP A 105 16.76 10.43 -9.83
N HIS A 106 16.92 11.70 -10.21
CA HIS A 106 16.13 12.80 -9.66
C HIS A 106 14.88 13.05 -10.51
N PRO A 107 13.68 13.12 -9.91
CA PRO A 107 12.50 13.65 -10.59
C PRO A 107 12.72 15.10 -11.03
N PRO A 108 12.03 15.57 -12.08
CA PRO A 108 12.02 16.98 -12.47
C PRO A 108 11.59 17.89 -11.31
N THR A 109 12.22 19.06 -11.20
CA THR A 109 11.97 19.98 -10.08
C THR A 109 10.53 20.49 -10.07
N PRO A 110 9.82 20.44 -8.92
CA PRO A 110 8.51 21.05 -8.76
C PRO A 110 8.61 22.57 -8.88
N SER A 111 8.18 23.13 -10.02
CA SER A 111 7.93 24.57 -10.26
C SER A 111 7.95 24.91 -11.75
N GLN A 112 8.56 24.06 -12.58
CA GLN A 112 8.45 24.20 -14.03
C GLN A 112 7.16 23.52 -14.46
N GLN A 113 6.08 24.31 -14.63
CA GLN A 113 5.05 23.89 -15.59
C GLN A 113 5.81 23.53 -16.87
N PRO A 114 5.67 22.30 -17.41
CA PRO A 114 6.39 21.98 -18.62
C PRO A 114 5.86 22.92 -19.71
N THR A 115 6.69 23.89 -20.08
CA THR A 115 6.42 24.83 -21.15
C THR A 115 6.83 24.15 -22.45
N GLY A 116 5.90 23.45 -23.09
CA GLY A 116 6.08 22.98 -24.47
C GLY A 116 5.83 21.51 -24.78
N GLY A 117 5.22 20.73 -23.87
CA GLY A 117 4.80 19.36 -24.19
C GLY A 117 3.41 19.32 -24.81
N SER A 118 3.21 18.51 -25.86
CA SER A 118 1.87 18.17 -26.33
C SER A 118 1.12 17.43 -25.23
N PRO A 119 -0.15 17.79 -24.93
CA PRO A 119 -0.92 17.09 -23.91
C PRO A 119 -1.12 15.63 -24.31
N ILE A 120 -0.80 14.70 -23.39
CA ILE A 120 -1.00 13.27 -23.60
C ILE A 120 -2.45 12.92 -23.30
N THR A 121 -3.14 12.30 -24.27
CA THR A 121 -4.50 11.76 -24.11
C THR A 121 -4.51 10.26 -23.86
N ALA A 122 -3.38 9.58 -24.05
CA ALA A 122 -3.24 8.16 -23.77
C ALA A 122 -3.35 7.90 -22.26
N THR A 123 -4.23 6.97 -21.88
CA THR A 123 -4.45 6.56 -20.49
C THR A 123 -3.46 5.50 -20.01
N GLU A 124 -2.56 5.05 -20.89
CA GLU A 124 -1.54 4.05 -20.60
C GLU A 124 -0.15 4.52 -21.03
N PHE A 125 0.86 4.19 -20.23
CA PHE A 125 2.27 4.44 -20.47
C PHE A 125 3.04 3.12 -20.39
N SER A 126 3.29 2.52 -21.56
CA SER A 126 3.82 1.17 -21.71
C SER A 126 5.35 1.17 -21.71
N GLY A 127 5.94 0.40 -20.80
CA GLY A 127 7.36 0.04 -20.81
C GLY A 127 7.58 -1.35 -21.41
N HIS A 128 8.75 -1.94 -21.13
CA HIS A 128 9.09 -3.27 -21.63
C HIS A 128 8.31 -4.38 -20.90
N LYS A 129 8.42 -4.48 -19.56
CA LYS A 129 7.68 -5.49 -18.76
C LYS A 129 6.45 -4.94 -18.04
N LEU A 130 6.38 -3.63 -17.81
CA LEU A 130 5.32 -2.99 -17.02
C LEU A 130 4.53 -1.99 -17.85
N ILE A 131 3.25 -1.84 -17.51
CA ILE A 131 2.36 -0.81 -18.05
C ILE A 131 1.83 0.01 -16.89
N PHE A 132 2.02 1.32 -16.93
CA PHE A 132 1.31 2.25 -16.06
C PHE A 132 0.00 2.68 -16.73
N SER A 133 -1.08 2.78 -15.98
CA SER A 133 -2.37 3.29 -16.46
C SER A 133 -3.04 4.13 -15.39
N TYR A 134 -3.91 5.07 -15.77
CA TYR A 134 -4.55 5.96 -14.82
C TYR A 134 -6.01 6.30 -15.16
N ILE A 135 -6.76 6.71 -14.13
CA ILE A 135 -8.06 7.37 -14.23
C ILE A 135 -7.85 8.82 -13.80
N SER A 136 -8.41 9.79 -14.53
CA SER A 136 -8.12 11.21 -14.26
C SER A 136 -8.90 11.79 -13.07
N ASN A 137 -10.12 11.33 -12.79
CA ASN A 137 -10.97 11.89 -11.73
C ASN A 137 -12.02 10.90 -11.18
N PRO A 138 -12.01 10.56 -9.88
CA PRO A 138 -10.89 10.78 -8.97
C PRO A 138 -9.63 10.08 -9.50
N PHE A 139 -8.48 10.71 -9.29
CA PHE A 139 -7.20 10.21 -9.76
C PHE A 139 -6.87 8.90 -9.07
N SER A 140 -6.57 7.89 -9.88
CA SER A 140 -5.99 6.63 -9.47
C SER A 140 -5.04 6.13 -10.54
N PHE A 141 -4.14 5.24 -10.17
CA PHE A 141 -3.30 4.54 -11.13
C PHE A 141 -3.26 3.05 -10.87
N ALA A 142 -2.93 2.30 -11.92
CA ALA A 142 -2.63 0.90 -11.85
C ALA A 142 -1.34 0.57 -12.59
N VAL A 143 -0.60 -0.41 -12.07
CA VAL A 143 0.59 -0.99 -12.69
C VAL A 143 0.25 -2.41 -13.08
N LYS A 144 0.46 -2.75 -14.36
CA LYS A 144 0.18 -4.08 -14.90
C LYS A 144 1.44 -4.73 -15.46
N ARG A 145 1.54 -6.04 -15.37
CA ARG A 145 2.52 -6.84 -16.11
C ARG A 145 2.09 -6.94 -17.57
N LYS A 146 3.00 -6.60 -18.48
CA LYS A 146 2.73 -6.58 -19.92
C LYS A 146 2.49 -7.97 -20.51
N SER A 147 3.23 -8.98 -20.05
CA SER A 147 3.22 -10.33 -20.64
C SER A 147 1.91 -11.08 -20.47
N ASN A 148 1.19 -10.87 -19.36
CA ASN A 148 -0.05 -11.58 -19.04
C ASN A 148 -1.23 -10.66 -18.68
N GLY A 149 -1.04 -9.33 -18.68
CA GLY A 149 -2.07 -8.36 -18.34
C GLY A 149 -2.42 -8.28 -16.85
N GLU A 150 -1.70 -9.00 -15.99
CA GLU A 150 -1.95 -9.03 -14.55
C GLU A 150 -1.80 -7.64 -13.92
N THR A 151 -2.76 -7.23 -13.10
CA THR A 151 -2.67 -5.99 -12.35
C THR A 151 -1.90 -6.20 -11.05
N LEU A 152 -0.73 -5.57 -10.94
CA LEU A 152 0.19 -5.71 -9.80
C LEU A 152 -0.21 -4.76 -8.66
N PHE A 153 -0.60 -3.53 -9.03
CA PHE A 153 -1.05 -2.49 -8.10
C PHE A 153 -2.21 -1.73 -8.73
N ASN A 154 -3.24 -1.38 -7.96
CA ASN A 154 -4.38 -0.59 -8.42
C ASN A 154 -4.97 0.25 -7.30
N SER A 155 -4.76 1.57 -7.37
CA SER A 155 -5.20 2.53 -6.36
C SER A 155 -6.61 3.06 -6.54
N SER A 156 -7.40 2.47 -7.46
CA SER A 156 -8.77 2.89 -7.69
C SER A 156 -9.64 2.56 -6.47
N SER A 157 -10.37 3.57 -6.00
CA SER A 157 -11.32 3.47 -4.90
C SER A 157 -12.68 3.95 -5.42
N ASP A 158 -13.69 3.09 -5.33
CA ASP A 158 -15.08 3.42 -5.59
C ASP A 158 -15.89 3.36 -4.28
N GLU A 159 -17.21 3.50 -4.35
CA GLU A 159 -18.06 3.46 -3.14
C GLU A 159 -18.08 2.09 -2.43
N SER A 160 -17.66 1.03 -3.11
CA SER A 160 -17.56 -0.32 -2.55
C SER A 160 -16.18 -0.64 -1.96
N ALA A 161 -15.17 0.18 -2.28
CA ALA A 161 -13.81 -0.03 -1.81
C ALA A 161 -13.70 0.18 -0.29
N PRO A 162 -12.97 -0.70 0.44
CA PRO A 162 -12.83 -0.59 1.89
C PRO A 162 -11.84 0.50 2.34
N PHE A 163 -11.36 1.33 1.42
CA PHE A 163 -10.30 2.32 1.63
C PHE A 163 -10.58 3.63 0.87
N ASN A 164 -9.92 4.72 1.28
CA ASN A 164 -10.10 6.03 0.65
C ASN A 164 -9.40 6.11 -0.72
N SER A 165 -9.86 7.04 -1.56
CA SER A 165 -9.03 7.57 -2.65
C SER A 165 -7.78 8.26 -2.08
N LEU A 166 -6.77 8.52 -2.92
CA LEU A 166 -5.52 9.18 -2.53
C LEU A 166 -5.75 10.39 -1.60
N VAL A 167 -5.18 10.35 -0.40
CA VAL A 167 -5.13 11.47 0.54
C VAL A 167 -3.68 11.92 0.67
N PHE A 168 -3.43 13.22 0.59
CA PHE A 168 -2.08 13.78 0.71
C PHE A 168 -2.15 15.06 1.52
N LYS A 169 -1.72 14.97 2.78
CA LYS A 169 -1.63 16.06 3.76
C LYS A 169 -0.19 16.11 4.28
N ASP A 170 0.13 17.15 5.04
CA ASP A 170 1.50 17.31 5.53
C ASP A 170 1.98 16.16 6.44
N GLN A 171 1.11 15.67 7.32
CA GLN A 171 1.41 14.58 8.27
C GLN A 171 0.43 13.40 8.16
N TYR A 172 -0.26 13.28 7.02
CA TYR A 172 -1.13 12.14 6.74
C TYR A 172 -1.24 11.92 5.23
N ILE A 173 -0.56 10.89 4.75
CA ILE A 173 -0.60 10.44 3.36
C ILE A 173 -1.19 9.04 3.35
N GLU A 174 -2.25 8.83 2.56
CA GLU A 174 -2.92 7.54 2.43
C GLU A 174 -3.03 7.15 0.97
N ILE A 175 -2.55 5.96 0.64
CA ILE A 175 -2.73 5.33 -0.66
C ILE A 175 -2.92 3.83 -0.48
N SER A 176 -3.79 3.25 -1.29
CA SER A 176 -4.15 1.85 -1.19
C SER A 176 -3.96 1.14 -2.53
N THR A 177 -3.91 -0.19 -2.48
CA THR A 177 -4.10 -1.05 -3.63
C THR A 177 -5.12 -2.13 -3.31
N SER A 178 -5.95 -2.49 -4.29
CA SER A 178 -6.70 -3.75 -4.24
C SER A 178 -5.77 -4.94 -4.49
N LEU A 179 -6.13 -6.10 -3.94
CA LEU A 179 -5.37 -7.35 -4.06
C LEU A 179 -6.32 -8.49 -4.43
N PRO A 180 -5.91 -9.39 -5.35
CA PRO A 180 -6.69 -10.58 -5.65
C PRO A 180 -6.60 -11.61 -4.51
N LYS A 181 -7.53 -12.57 -4.49
CA LYS A 181 -7.63 -13.57 -3.40
C LYS A 181 -6.42 -14.50 -3.30
N ASP A 182 -5.68 -14.67 -4.39
CA ASP A 182 -4.50 -15.53 -4.50
C ASP A 182 -3.18 -14.80 -4.21
N ALA A 183 -3.23 -13.51 -3.86
CA ALA A 183 -2.06 -12.76 -3.42
C ALA A 183 -1.42 -13.40 -2.17
N SER A 184 -0.11 -13.57 -2.20
CA SER A 184 0.69 -14.01 -1.06
C SER A 184 1.82 -13.03 -0.84
N LEU A 185 1.67 -12.20 0.19
CA LEU A 185 2.59 -11.12 0.48
C LEU A 185 3.67 -11.53 1.48
N TYR A 186 4.88 -10.99 1.30
CA TYR A 186 6.06 -11.19 2.14
C TYR A 186 6.82 -9.88 2.27
N GLY A 187 7.35 -9.53 3.46
CA GLY A 187 8.14 -8.31 3.67
C GLY A 187 7.57 -7.42 4.79
N LEU A 188 7.52 -6.11 4.55
CA LEU A 188 7.07 -5.09 5.52
C LEU A 188 7.74 -5.19 6.89
N GLY A 189 9.03 -5.52 6.89
CA GLY A 189 9.81 -5.67 8.12
C GLY A 189 10.13 -4.34 8.80
N GLU A 190 10.66 -4.35 10.02
CA GLU A 190 11.02 -5.53 10.82
C GLU A 190 9.90 -5.89 11.81
N ASN A 191 9.47 -7.15 11.82
CA ASN A 191 8.49 -7.67 12.77
C ASN A 191 8.63 -9.18 12.95
N SER A 192 8.23 -9.68 14.12
CA SER A 192 8.15 -11.12 14.43
C SER A 192 6.70 -11.57 14.38
N GLN A 193 6.40 -12.55 13.51
CA GLN A 193 5.02 -12.98 13.24
C GLN A 193 4.76 -14.40 13.77
N PRO A 194 3.57 -14.68 14.33
CA PRO A 194 3.20 -15.99 14.86
C PRO A 194 3.15 -17.10 13.79
N HIS A 195 2.91 -16.74 12.53
CA HIS A 195 2.57 -17.67 11.45
C HIS A 195 3.66 -17.75 10.36
N GLY A 196 4.90 -17.33 10.67
CA GLY A 196 6.03 -17.33 9.74
C GLY A 196 6.10 -16.06 8.88
N ILE A 197 6.82 -16.13 7.75
CA ILE A 197 7.21 -14.96 6.96
C ILE A 197 6.11 -14.40 6.02
N LYS A 198 5.00 -15.13 5.82
CA LYS A 198 3.88 -14.67 5.00
C LYS A 198 3.07 -13.65 5.80
N LEU A 199 2.64 -12.57 5.16
CA LEU A 199 1.76 -11.58 5.80
C LEU A 199 0.32 -12.10 5.90
N TYR A 200 -0.34 -11.79 7.00
CA TYR A 200 -1.71 -12.22 7.31
C TYR A 200 -2.66 -11.03 7.41
N PRO A 201 -3.89 -11.15 6.86
CA PRO A 201 -4.87 -10.08 6.96
C PRO A 201 -5.19 -9.71 8.41
N ASN A 202 -5.24 -8.40 8.68
CA ASN A 202 -5.56 -7.80 9.97
C ASN A 202 -4.48 -7.92 11.07
N ASP A 203 -3.32 -8.53 10.79
CA ASP A 203 -2.16 -8.38 11.65
C ASP A 203 -1.57 -6.96 11.51
N PRO A 204 -0.94 -6.42 12.57
CA PRO A 204 -0.36 -5.08 12.53
C PRO A 204 0.99 -5.08 11.81
N TYR A 205 1.17 -4.09 10.94
CA TYR A 205 2.43 -3.82 10.24
C TYR A 205 2.76 -2.33 10.36
N THR A 206 3.26 -1.94 11.53
CA THR A 206 3.78 -0.59 11.79
C THR A 206 5.27 -0.57 11.52
N LEU A 207 5.73 0.40 10.75
CA LEU A 207 7.14 0.63 10.45
C LEU A 207 7.58 1.89 11.18
N TRP A 208 8.16 1.67 12.35
CA TRP A 208 8.77 2.68 13.20
C TRP A 208 9.89 2.00 13.99
N THR A 209 11.11 2.51 13.90
CA THR A 209 12.24 1.85 14.55
C THR A 209 12.16 2.02 16.06
N THR A 210 11.95 0.91 16.78
CA THR A 210 11.76 0.89 18.23
C THR A 210 12.63 -0.18 18.87
N ASP A 211 13.21 0.16 20.02
CA ASP A 211 13.90 -0.80 20.88
C ASP A 211 12.88 -1.69 21.60
N GLN A 212 12.41 -2.72 20.90
CA GLN A 212 11.51 -3.76 21.41
C GLN A 212 12.12 -5.13 21.18
N SER A 213 11.95 -6.04 22.14
CA SER A 213 12.43 -7.42 21.99
C SER A 213 11.67 -8.16 20.90
N ALA A 214 12.40 -8.82 19.99
CA ALA A 214 11.85 -9.65 18.92
C ALA A 214 11.08 -10.91 19.40
N ILE A 215 11.04 -11.18 20.71
CA ILE A 215 10.12 -12.18 21.27
C ILE A 215 8.66 -11.69 21.27
N ASN A 216 8.47 -10.37 21.25
CA ASN A 216 7.15 -9.75 21.20
C ASN A 216 6.62 -9.83 19.76
N LEU A 217 5.63 -10.69 19.57
CA LEU A 217 5.01 -10.85 18.26
C LEU A 217 4.20 -9.60 17.88
N ASN A 218 4.10 -9.34 16.58
CA ASN A 218 3.23 -8.31 16.01
C ASN A 218 3.52 -6.89 16.53
N MET A 219 4.79 -6.59 16.81
CA MET A 219 5.29 -5.27 17.21
C MET A 219 6.30 -4.75 16.19
N ASP A 220 6.42 -3.43 16.13
CA ASP A 220 7.52 -2.75 15.43
C ASP A 220 8.84 -2.97 16.17
N LEU A 221 9.90 -3.24 15.40
CA LEU A 221 11.23 -3.61 15.91
C LEU A 221 12.30 -2.60 15.44
N TYR A 222 13.54 -3.05 15.32
CA TYR A 222 14.72 -2.18 15.15
C TYR A 222 14.83 -1.60 13.73
N GLY A 223 14.29 -2.30 12.73
CA GLY A 223 14.33 -1.94 11.31
C GLY A 223 13.00 -1.50 10.71
N SER A 224 13.08 -0.80 9.59
CA SER A 224 11.92 -0.42 8.78
C SER A 224 12.22 -0.65 7.30
N HIS A 225 11.49 -1.58 6.70
CA HIS A 225 11.65 -2.06 5.33
C HIS A 225 10.29 -1.99 4.62
N PRO A 226 9.91 -0.81 4.06
CA PRO A 226 8.63 -0.57 3.39
C PRO A 226 8.57 -1.20 1.99
N VAL A 227 8.97 -2.47 1.89
CA VAL A 227 8.98 -3.28 0.67
C VAL A 227 8.19 -4.56 0.93
N TYR A 228 7.37 -4.97 -0.04
CA TYR A 228 6.79 -6.30 -0.06
C TYR A 228 7.01 -6.98 -1.41
N MET A 229 7.06 -8.31 -1.37
CA MET A 229 6.94 -9.18 -2.53
C MET A 229 5.55 -9.81 -2.52
N ASP A 230 4.89 -9.85 -3.68
CA ASP A 230 3.62 -10.55 -3.86
C ASP A 230 3.83 -11.70 -4.86
N LEU A 231 3.57 -12.92 -4.39
CA LEU A 231 3.64 -14.16 -5.15
C LEU A 231 2.23 -14.66 -5.44
N ARG A 232 1.90 -14.80 -6.72
CA ARG A 232 0.58 -15.20 -7.21
C ARG A 232 0.66 -16.45 -8.06
N ASN A 233 -0.44 -17.20 -8.10
CA ASN A 233 -0.57 -18.41 -8.88
C ASN A 233 -1.64 -18.23 -9.96
N LEU A 234 -1.20 -17.90 -11.17
CA LEU A 234 -2.06 -17.72 -12.32
C LEU A 234 -2.05 -18.99 -13.18
N GLY A 235 -3.14 -19.75 -13.12
CA GLY A 235 -3.31 -20.95 -13.95
C GLY A 235 -2.24 -22.03 -13.73
N GLY A 236 -1.73 -22.16 -12.50
CA GLY A 236 -0.68 -23.12 -12.14
C GLY A 236 0.76 -22.58 -12.30
N GLN A 237 0.93 -21.35 -12.79
CA GLN A 237 2.23 -20.70 -12.92
C GLN A 237 2.43 -19.64 -11.83
N ALA A 238 3.61 -19.67 -11.20
CA ALA A 238 3.98 -18.70 -10.18
C ALA A 238 4.53 -17.42 -10.82
N PHE A 239 3.96 -16.27 -10.46
CA PHE A 239 4.46 -14.95 -10.82
C PHE A 239 4.72 -14.15 -9.56
N ALA A 240 5.85 -13.47 -9.49
CA ALA A 240 6.18 -12.59 -8.38
C ALA A 240 6.15 -11.12 -8.84
N HIS A 241 6.07 -10.17 -7.93
CA HIS A 241 6.51 -8.80 -8.17
C HIS A 241 6.90 -8.18 -6.84
N GLY A 242 7.65 -7.09 -6.89
CA GLY A 242 8.01 -6.31 -5.71
C GLY A 242 7.40 -4.91 -5.76
N VAL A 243 7.04 -4.39 -4.60
CA VAL A 243 6.63 -2.99 -4.41
C VAL A 243 7.40 -2.42 -3.23
N LEU A 244 8.17 -1.37 -3.49
CA LEU A 244 8.85 -0.56 -2.48
C LEU A 244 8.18 0.80 -2.41
N LEU A 245 7.86 1.27 -1.20
CA LEU A 245 7.59 2.68 -0.92
C LEU A 245 8.84 3.28 -0.28
N LEU A 246 9.61 4.06 -1.03
CA LEU A 246 10.83 4.69 -0.53
C LEU A 246 10.49 5.92 0.33
N ASN A 247 10.12 5.68 1.58
CA ASN A 247 9.78 6.69 2.57
C ASN A 247 10.32 6.26 3.95
N SER A 248 10.87 7.20 4.71
CA SER A 248 11.49 6.94 6.02
C SER A 248 10.69 7.48 7.21
N ASN A 249 9.50 8.02 6.99
CA ASN A 249 8.59 8.44 8.05
C ASN A 249 7.86 7.22 8.63
N GLY A 250 7.37 7.36 9.86
CA GLY A 250 6.52 6.35 10.47
C GLY A 250 5.30 6.04 9.61
N MET A 251 4.95 4.76 9.51
CA MET A 251 3.78 4.36 8.75
C MET A 251 3.12 3.11 9.30
N ASP A 252 1.81 3.05 9.12
CA ASP A 252 1.03 1.82 9.25
C ASP A 252 0.71 1.28 7.85
N VAL A 253 0.95 0.00 7.64
CA VAL A 253 0.55 -0.71 6.42
C VAL A 253 -0.58 -1.68 6.76
N VAL A 254 -1.81 -1.27 6.44
CA VAL A 254 -3.02 -2.03 6.78
C VAL A 254 -3.32 -3.04 5.68
N TYR A 255 -3.10 -4.32 5.97
CA TYR A 255 -3.43 -5.43 5.06
C TYR A 255 -4.77 -6.08 5.46
N ARG A 256 -5.75 -6.10 4.55
CA ARG A 256 -7.10 -6.67 4.77
C ARG A 256 -7.37 -7.95 3.95
N GLY A 257 -6.35 -8.52 3.32
CA GLY A 257 -6.50 -9.67 2.42
C GLY A 257 -6.86 -9.27 0.99
N ASN A 258 -7.92 -8.48 0.82
CA ASN A 258 -8.36 -7.96 -0.49
C ASN A 258 -7.77 -6.59 -0.83
N SER A 259 -7.00 -5.99 0.08
CA SER A 259 -6.42 -4.67 -0.08
C SER A 259 -5.25 -4.46 0.87
N LEU A 260 -4.36 -3.54 0.50
CA LEU A 260 -3.25 -3.06 1.30
C LEU A 260 -3.21 -1.53 1.25
N THR A 261 -3.16 -0.89 2.40
CA THR A 261 -3.20 0.57 2.54
C THR A 261 -1.99 1.07 3.31
N TYR A 262 -1.21 1.97 2.70
CA TYR A 262 -0.17 2.72 3.38
C TYR A 262 -0.78 3.96 4.03
N LYS A 263 -0.48 4.19 5.32
CA LYS A 263 -0.78 5.42 6.05
C LYS A 263 0.51 5.97 6.62
N VAL A 264 1.01 7.05 6.05
CA VAL A 264 2.35 7.59 6.32
C VAL A 264 2.24 8.99 6.92
N ILE A 265 3.05 9.29 7.94
CA ILE A 265 2.97 10.56 8.68
C ILE A 265 3.86 11.68 8.12
N GLY A 266 4.32 11.57 6.87
CA GLY A 266 5.14 12.60 6.24
C GLY A 266 5.83 12.16 4.96
N GLY A 267 6.70 13.04 4.45
CA GLY A 267 7.51 12.79 3.26
C GLY A 267 6.69 12.84 1.97
N VAL A 268 6.99 11.92 1.05
CA VAL A 268 6.39 11.79 -0.29
C VAL A 268 5.94 10.35 -0.55
N LEU A 269 5.21 10.12 -1.65
CA LEU A 269 5.00 8.78 -2.18
C LEU A 269 6.02 8.53 -3.29
N ASP A 270 7.09 7.79 -3.01
CA ASP A 270 8.12 7.42 -4.00
C ASP A 270 8.10 5.89 -4.19
N PHE A 271 7.21 5.40 -5.05
CA PHE A 271 7.02 3.99 -5.30
C PHE A 271 7.96 3.46 -6.38
N TYR A 272 8.47 2.25 -6.15
CA TYR A 272 9.16 1.44 -7.14
C TYR A 272 8.46 0.10 -7.30
N PHE A 273 8.17 -0.25 -8.54
CA PHE A 273 7.56 -1.52 -8.92
C PHE A 273 8.59 -2.36 -9.66
N PHE A 274 8.83 -3.56 -9.15
CA PHE A 274 9.77 -4.52 -9.72
C PHE A 274 8.97 -5.63 -10.39
N ALA A 275 9.11 -5.76 -11.72
CA ALA A 275 8.31 -6.69 -12.50
C ALA A 275 8.52 -8.15 -12.06
N GLY A 276 9.78 -8.52 -11.76
CA GLY A 276 10.25 -9.83 -11.34
C GLY A 276 9.43 -11.06 -11.78
N ASP A 277 9.80 -11.75 -12.85
CA ASP A 277 9.07 -12.95 -13.28
C ASP A 277 9.25 -14.17 -12.31
N SER A 278 10.06 -14.02 -11.26
CA SER A 278 10.26 -14.97 -10.16
C SER A 278 10.67 -14.24 -8.87
N PRO A 279 10.56 -14.86 -7.68
CA PRO A 279 11.02 -14.27 -6.42
C PRO A 279 12.48 -13.80 -6.44
N LEU A 280 13.37 -14.58 -7.07
CA LEU A 280 14.78 -14.21 -7.20
C LEU A 280 14.99 -12.98 -8.09
N ALA A 281 14.22 -12.85 -9.17
CA ALA A 281 14.28 -11.67 -10.02
C ALA A 281 13.81 -10.40 -9.28
N VAL A 282 12.80 -10.51 -8.42
CA VAL A 282 12.37 -9.40 -7.56
C VAL A 282 13.50 -8.95 -6.63
N VAL A 283 14.16 -9.90 -5.95
CA VAL A 283 15.29 -9.59 -5.05
C VAL A 283 16.46 -8.97 -5.82
N ASP A 284 16.76 -9.48 -7.00
CA ASP A 284 17.80 -8.94 -7.86
C ASP A 284 17.50 -7.46 -8.21
N GLN A 285 16.31 -7.18 -8.76
CA GLN A 285 15.89 -5.84 -9.15
C GLN A 285 15.83 -4.86 -7.98
N TYR A 286 15.34 -5.32 -6.82
CA TYR A 286 15.29 -4.52 -5.61
C TYR A 286 16.68 -4.14 -5.11
N THR A 287 17.60 -5.12 -5.03
CA THR A 287 18.97 -4.87 -4.56
C THR A 287 19.84 -4.14 -5.57
N GLN A 288 19.50 -4.15 -6.87
CA GLN A 288 20.09 -3.23 -7.84
C GLN A 288 19.79 -1.76 -7.51
N LEU A 289 18.60 -1.47 -6.94
CA LEU A 289 18.21 -0.12 -6.55
C LEU A 289 18.80 0.26 -5.19
N ILE A 290 18.58 -0.57 -4.16
CA ILE A 290 18.90 -0.21 -2.77
C ILE A 290 20.35 -0.51 -2.36
N GLY A 291 21.13 -1.12 -3.23
CA GLY A 291 22.48 -1.59 -2.96
C GLY A 291 22.55 -3.11 -2.83
N ARG A 292 23.59 -3.70 -3.42
CA ARG A 292 23.86 -5.15 -3.32
C ARG A 292 24.32 -5.49 -1.90
N PRO A 293 23.92 -6.65 -1.35
CA PRO A 293 24.44 -7.12 -0.07
C PRO A 293 25.97 -7.16 -0.09
N ALA A 294 26.60 -6.63 0.96
CA ALA A 294 28.04 -6.69 1.10
C ALA A 294 28.50 -8.16 1.19
N ALA A 295 29.64 -8.47 0.56
CA ALA A 295 30.25 -9.78 0.74
C ALA A 295 30.72 -9.93 2.19
N MET A 296 30.40 -11.08 2.78
CA MET A 296 30.81 -11.40 4.15
C MET A 296 32.20 -12.04 4.14
N PRO A 297 33.11 -11.66 5.06
CA PRO A 297 34.40 -12.31 5.15
C PRO A 297 34.21 -13.78 5.57
N TYR A 298 35.04 -14.68 5.03
CA TYR A 298 34.82 -16.12 5.19
C TYR A 298 34.69 -16.57 6.66
N TRP A 299 35.42 -15.94 7.58
CA TRP A 299 35.39 -16.27 9.00
C TRP A 299 34.05 -15.99 9.68
N SER A 300 33.18 -15.14 9.13
CA SER A 300 31.87 -14.84 9.72
C SER A 300 30.79 -15.88 9.37
N LEU A 301 31.13 -16.89 8.56
CA LEU A 301 30.25 -17.99 8.15
C LEU A 301 30.41 -19.24 9.03
N GLY A 302 31.29 -19.18 10.04
CA GLY A 302 31.65 -20.29 10.92
C GLY A 302 30.71 -20.52 12.10
#